data_AF-A0A2P6PFZ6-F1
#
_entry.id   AF-A0A2P6PFZ6-F1
#
_cell.length_a   1.000
_cell.length_b   1.000
_cell.length_c   1.000
_cell.angle_alpha   90.00
_cell.angle_beta   90.00
_cell.angle_gamma   90.00
#
_symmetry.space_group_name_H-M   'P 1'
#
loop_
_entity.id
_entity.type
_entity.pdbx_description
1 polymer ?
#
loop_
_entity_poly.entity_id
_entity_poly.type
_entity_poly.pdbx_seq_one_letter_code
_entity_poly.pdbx_strand_id
1 'polypeptide(L)'
;MSLWRCFKSLKVELGLIIEGSTFGLHVSNLQTWVSAALTNLNTCKDGFVDLNLNGKVEKIIARKIVKAAHLTSNALALINLCVSAKVSLP
;
A
#
# COMPACT_ATOMS: atom_id res chain seq x y z
N MET A 1 10.34 1.95 -11.98
CA MET A 1 10.54 0.49 -11.75
C MET A 1 10.33 0.03 -10.30
N SER A 2 10.44 0.90 -9.29
CA SER A 2 10.38 0.51 -7.87
C SER A 2 8.99 0.07 -7.40
N LEU A 3 7.92 0.66 -7.96
CA LEU A 3 6.53 0.39 -7.55
C LEU A 3 6.07 -1.03 -7.92
N TRP A 4 6.47 -1.54 -9.09
CA TRP A 4 6.10 -2.89 -9.53
C TRP A 4 6.80 -3.96 -8.69
N ARG A 5 8.07 -3.72 -8.31
CA ARG A 5 8.77 -4.60 -7.35
C ARG A 5 8.04 -4.65 -6.01
N CYS A 6 7.64 -3.50 -5.45
CA CYS A 6 6.84 -3.47 -4.21
C CYS A 6 5.49 -4.18 -4.37
N PHE A 7 4.77 -3.96 -5.47
CA PHE A 7 3.45 -4.60 -5.68
C PHE A 7 3.57 -6.12 -5.83
N LYS A 8 4.63 -6.61 -6.48
CA LYS A 8 4.92 -8.04 -6.61
C LYS A 8 5.32 -8.65 -5.26
N SER A 9 6.15 -7.96 -4.47
CA SER A 9 6.52 -8.39 -3.11
C SER A 9 5.31 -8.41 -2.16
N LEU A 10 4.47 -7.38 -2.22
CA LEU A 10 3.23 -7.27 -1.44
C LEU A 10 2.31 -8.48 -1.67
N LYS A 11 2.15 -8.90 -2.93
CA LYS A 11 1.32 -10.05 -3.28
C LYS A 11 1.86 -11.37 -2.71
N VAL A 12 3.19 -11.54 -2.68
CA VAL A 12 3.84 -12.75 -2.15
C VAL A 12 3.69 -12.82 -0.64
N GLU A 13 4.02 -11.75 0.09
CA GLU A 13 3.89 -11.74 1.54
C GLU A 13 2.45 -11.84 2.02
N LEU A 14 1.50 -11.23 1.32
CA LEU A 14 0.08 -11.38 1.64
C LEU A 14 -0.38 -12.85 1.54
N GLY A 15 0.15 -13.62 0.58
CA GLY A 15 -0.13 -15.05 0.44
C GLY A 15 0.41 -15.88 1.61
N LEU A 16 1.63 -15.56 2.08
CA LEU A 16 2.27 -16.28 3.19
C LEU A 16 1.56 -16.04 4.54
N ILE A 17 0.94 -14.87 4.72
CA ILE A 17 0.13 -14.57 5.91
C ILE A 17 -1.16 -15.39 5.93
N ILE A 18 -1.77 -15.63 4.76
CA ILE A 18 -2.94 -16.49 4.64
C ILE A 18 -2.58 -17.95 5.01
N GLU A 19 -1.34 -18.38 4.76
CA GLU A 19 -0.83 -19.72 5.12
C GLU A 19 -0.37 -19.85 6.59
N GLY A 20 -0.31 -18.74 7.35
CA GLY A 20 -0.16 -18.75 8.81
C GLY A 20 1.21 -19.15 9.38
N SER A 21 2.20 -19.52 8.55
CA SER A 21 3.48 -20.10 9.02
C SER A 21 4.46 -19.09 9.64
N THR A 22 4.29 -17.79 9.39
CA THR A 22 5.25 -16.74 9.82
C THR A 22 4.58 -15.38 10.09
N PHE A 23 3.37 -15.39 10.65
CA PHE A 23 2.48 -14.23 10.77
C PHE A 23 3.13 -12.95 11.35
N GLY A 24 3.92 -13.03 12.42
CA GLY A 24 4.49 -11.83 13.08
C GLY A 24 5.50 -11.06 12.24
N LEU A 25 6.49 -11.76 11.67
CA LEU A 25 7.59 -11.17 10.89
C LEU A 25 7.10 -10.66 9.52
N HIS A 26 6.07 -11.30 8.98
CA HIS A 26 5.48 -10.90 7.70
C HIS A 26 4.53 -9.70 7.85
N VAL A 27 3.86 -9.55 9.00
CA VAL A 27 2.97 -8.40 9.23
C VAL A 27 3.77 -7.08 9.37
N SER A 28 4.95 -7.08 10.01
CA SER A 28 5.80 -5.88 10.09
C SER A 28 6.39 -5.46 8.74
N ASN A 29 6.79 -6.43 7.91
CA ASN A 29 7.23 -6.16 6.54
C ASN A 29 6.09 -5.58 5.70
N LEU A 30 4.90 -6.17 5.78
CA LEU A 30 3.71 -5.65 5.13
C LEU A 30 3.37 -4.23 5.59
N GLN A 31 3.39 -3.94 6.89
CA GLN A 31 3.13 -2.60 7.40
C GLN A 31 4.09 -1.57 6.78
N THR A 32 5.38 -1.92 6.72
CA THR A 32 6.42 -1.08 6.11
C THR A 32 6.16 -0.87 4.61
N TRP A 33 5.89 -1.95 3.88
CA TRP A 33 5.70 -1.89 2.43
C TRP A 33 4.42 -1.18 2.02
N VAL A 34 3.33 -1.39 2.76
CA VAL A 34 2.04 -0.72 2.52
C VAL A 34 2.14 0.76 2.87
N SER A 35 2.84 1.13 3.94
CA SER A 35 3.11 2.54 4.26
C SER A 35 3.94 3.21 3.17
N ALA A 36 4.99 2.55 2.67
CA ALA A 36 5.79 3.06 1.56
C ALA A 36 4.98 3.19 0.26
N ALA A 37 4.08 2.23 -0.01
CA ALA A 37 3.18 2.31 -1.16
C ALA A 37 2.23 3.51 -1.06
N LEU A 38 1.69 3.80 0.13
CA LEU A 38 0.81 4.95 0.35
C LEU A 38 1.56 6.27 0.13
N THR A 39 2.77 6.40 0.68
CA THR A 39 3.64 7.57 0.45
C THR A 39 3.93 7.75 -1.04
N ASN A 40 4.32 6.68 -1.74
CA ASN A 40 4.59 6.75 -3.18
C ASN A 40 3.37 7.15 -4.00
N LEU A 41 2.16 6.73 -3.62
CA LEU A 41 0.93 7.13 -4.29
C LEU A 41 0.64 8.63 -4.08
N ASN A 42 0.87 9.15 -2.87
CA ASN A 42 0.73 10.59 -2.60
C ASN A 42 1.74 11.41 -3.39
N THR A 43 3.03 11.06 -3.35
CA THR A 43 4.06 11.75 -4.14
C THR A 43 3.81 11.62 -5.64
N CYS A 44 3.31 10.48 -6.11
CA CYS A 44 2.92 10.28 -7.51
C CYS A 44 1.81 11.25 -7.92
N LYS A 45 0.78 11.42 -7.08
CA LYS A 45 -0.30 12.38 -7.32
C LYS A 45 0.26 13.80 -7.48
N ASP A 46 1.14 14.21 -6.57
CA ASP A 46 1.72 15.55 -6.56
C ASP A 46 2.61 15.77 -7.80
N GLY A 47 3.44 14.78 -8.15
CA GLY A 47 4.28 14.85 -9.35
C GLY A 47 3.50 14.90 -10.67
N PHE A 48 2.22 14.49 -10.70
CA PHE A 48 1.38 14.65 -11.88
C PHE A 48 0.81 16.06 -12.06
N VAL A 49 0.68 16.83 -10.96
CA VAL A 49 0.22 18.23 -11.02
C VAL A 49 1.25 19.08 -11.77
N ASP A 50 2.53 18.78 -11.61
CA ASP A 50 3.64 19.54 -12.22
C ASP A 50 3.89 19.23 -13.71
N LEU A 51 3.23 18.20 -14.28
CA LEU A 51 3.49 17.74 -15.66
C LEU A 51 2.71 18.52 -16.74
N ASN A 52 1.92 19.52 -16.37
CA ASN A 52 1.17 20.40 -17.27
C ASN A 52 0.43 19.64 -18.40
N LEU A 53 -0.14 18.48 -18.04
CA LEU A 53 -0.85 17.58 -18.95
C LEU A 53 -2.19 18.18 -19.39
N ASN A 54 -2.77 17.64 -20.46
CA ASN A 54 -4.17 17.92 -20.78
C ASN A 54 -5.05 17.63 -19.53
N GLY A 55 -5.79 18.64 -19.06
CA GLY A 55 -6.56 18.55 -17.81
C GLY A 55 -7.58 17.40 -17.76
N LYS A 56 -8.00 16.83 -18.91
CA LYS A 56 -8.80 15.60 -18.93
C LYS A 56 -8.00 14.36 -18.52
N VAL A 57 -6.77 14.24 -19.01
CA VAL A 57 -5.85 13.13 -18.71
C VAL A 57 -5.43 13.19 -17.25
N GLU A 58 -5.04 14.38 -16.78
CA GLU A 58 -4.69 14.62 -15.38
C GLU A 58 -5.81 14.19 -14.43
N LYS A 59 -7.06 14.60 -14.68
CA LYS A 59 -8.23 14.19 -13.89
C LYS A 59 -8.48 12.68 -13.88
N ILE A 60 -8.21 11.98 -14.97
CA ILE A 60 -8.36 10.52 -15.02
C ILE A 60 -7.28 9.86 -14.16
N ILE A 61 -6.04 10.29 -14.28
CA ILE A 61 -4.91 9.75 -13.52
C ILE A 61 -5.08 10.05 -12.02
N ALA A 62 -5.41 11.29 -11.66
CA ALA A 62 -5.65 11.70 -10.28
C ALA A 62 -6.72 10.84 -9.60
N ARG A 63 -7.85 10.58 -10.28
CA ARG A 63 -8.91 9.68 -9.74
C ARG A 63 -8.41 8.26 -9.51
N LYS A 64 -7.57 7.72 -10.40
CA LYS A 64 -6.99 6.39 -10.23
C LYS A 64 -6.02 6.33 -9.05
N ILE A 65 -5.16 7.35 -8.90
CA ILE A 65 -4.20 7.43 -7.80
C ILE A 65 -4.93 7.57 -6.45
N VAL A 66 -5.93 8.44 -6.37
CA VAL A 66 -6.76 8.61 -5.16
C VAL A 66 -7.44 7.29 -4.78
N LYS A 67 -8.04 6.59 -5.74
CA LYS A 67 -8.64 5.28 -5.48
C LYS A 67 -7.63 4.26 -4.95
N ALA A 68 -6.43 4.22 -5.54
CA ALA A 68 -5.36 3.34 -5.07
C ALA A 68 -4.92 3.70 -3.64
N ALA A 69 -4.73 4.99 -3.34
CA ALA A 69 -4.34 5.46 -2.01
C ALA A 69 -5.37 5.09 -0.94
N HIS A 70 -6.66 5.21 -1.24
CA HIS A 70 -7.72 4.75 -0.33
C HIS A 70 -7.65 3.25 -0.06
N LEU A 71 -7.47 2.43 -1.10
CA LEU A 71 -7.35 0.97 -0.93
C LEU A 71 -6.10 0.60 -0.10
N THR A 72 -4.98 1.28 -0.35
CA THR A 72 -3.74 1.09 0.42
C THR A 72 -3.90 1.52 1.88
N SER A 73 -4.59 2.63 2.15
CA SER A 73 -4.89 3.09 3.52
C SER A 73 -5.81 2.11 4.26
N ASN A 74 -6.83 1.57 3.60
CA ASN A 74 -7.68 0.53 4.18
C ASN A 74 -6.88 -0.74 4.52
N ALA A 75 -5.99 -1.17 3.62
CA ALA A 75 -5.11 -2.31 3.89
C ALA A 75 -4.18 -2.06 5.08
N LEU A 76 -3.62 -0.85 5.20
CA LEU A 76 -2.77 -0.47 6.33
C LEU A 76 -3.55 -0.51 7.66
N ALA A 77 -4.81 -0.05 7.66
CA ALA A 77 -5.66 -0.13 8.84
C ALA A 77 -5.89 -1.59 9.29
N LEU A 78 -6.17 -2.49 8.34
CA LEU A 78 -6.34 -3.92 8.63
C LEU A 78 -5.05 -4.56 9.18
N ILE A 79 -3.91 -4.23 8.58
CA ILE A 79 -2.59 -4.71 9.04
C ILE A 79 -2.32 -4.24 10.48
N ASN A 80 -2.59 -2.96 10.78
CA ASN A 80 -2.42 -2.41 12.13
C ASN A 80 -3.33 -3.12 13.15
N LEU A 81 -4.58 -3.43 12.79
CA LEU A 81 -5.47 -4.22 13.64
C LEU A 81 -4.92 -5.62 13.92
N CYS A 82 -4.32 -6.29 12.93
CA CYS A 82 -3.66 -7.59 13.12
C CYS A 82 -2.46 -7.50 14.09
N VAL A 83 -1.66 -6.43 13.99
CA VAL A 83 -0.55 -6.16 14.94
C VAL A 83 -1.09 -5.98 16.36
N SER A 84 -2.12 -5.13 16.53
CA SER A 84 -2.73 -4.86 17.84
C SER A 84 -3.42 -6.09 18.44
N ALA A 85 -4.06 -6.93 17.61
CA ALA A 85 -4.66 -8.18 18.06
C ALA A 85 -3.61 -9.17 18.58
N LYS A 86 -2.40 -9.21 18.00
CA LYS A 86 -1.27 -10.01 18.50
C LYS A 86 -0.71 -9.49 19.83
N VAL A 87 -0.72 -8.19 20.08
CA VAL A 87 -0.34 -7.59 21.38
C VAL A 87 -1.29 -8.02 22.51
N SER A 88 -2.49 -8.49 22.16
CA SER A 88 -3.56 -8.83 23.11
C SER A 88 -3.77 -10.34 23.31
N LEU A 89 -2.99 -11.20 22.64
CA LEU A 89 -3.01 -12.66 22.80
C LEU A 89 -1.85 -13.08 23.73
N PRO A 90 -2.11 -13.85 24.82
CA PRO A 90 -1.06 -14.39 25.68
C PRO A 90 -0.16 -15.40 24.95
#